data_AF-A0A972RK64-F1
#
_entry.id   AF-A0A972RK64-F1
#
_cell.length_a   1.000
_cell.length_b   1.000
_cell.length_c   1.000
_cell.angle_alpha   90.00
_cell.angle_beta   90.00
_cell.angle_gamma   90.00
#
_symmetry.space_group_name_H-M   'P 1'
#
loop_
_entity.id
_entity.type
_entity.pdbx_description
1 polymer ?
#
loop_
_entity_poly.entity_id
_entity_poly.type
_entity_poly.pdbx_seq_one_letter_code
_entity_poly.pdbx_strand_id
1 'polypeptide(L)'
;RGVCLQVRTMTPKKPNSALRKITRVRLSNGKEVTTYIPGEGHTLQEHSIVLVRGGRVRDLPGVRYQVVRGALDSLGVEGRKQSRSRYGAKKS
;
A
#
# COMPACT_ATOMS: atom_id res chain seq x y z
N ARG A 1 -8.45 -9.23 2.14
CA ARG A 1 -7.67 -9.23 3.40
C ARG A 1 -6.45 -10.12 3.24
N GLY A 2 -5.31 -9.72 3.78
CA GLY A 2 -4.07 -10.50 3.77
C GLY A 2 -3.08 -10.05 4.83
N VAL A 3 -1.99 -10.81 4.98
CA VAL A 3 -0.90 -10.57 5.93
C VAL A 3 0.34 -10.10 5.17
N CYS A 4 0.98 -9.03 5.63
CA CYS A 4 2.24 -8.55 5.09
C CYS A 4 3.37 -9.54 5.42
N LEU A 5 4.04 -10.06 4.40
CA LEU A 5 5.21 -10.92 4.54
C LEU A 5 6.49 -10.10 4.62
N GLN A 6 6.60 -9.08 3.75
CA GLN A 6 7.78 -8.22 3.69
C GLN A 6 7.37 -6.82 3.25
N VAL A 7 7.93 -5.81 3.91
CA VAL A 7 7.79 -4.39 3.52
C VAL A 7 9.12 -3.93 2.95
N ARG A 8 9.11 -3.38 1.73
CA ARG A 8 10.33 -2.95 1.04
C ARG A 8 10.07 -1.79 0.09
N THR A 9 11.13 -1.21 -0.46
CA THR A 9 11.06 -0.21 -1.51
C THR A 9 11.41 -0.81 -2.87
N MET A 10 10.87 -0.24 -3.95
CA MET A 10 11.17 -0.66 -5.32
C MET A 10 11.30 0.57 -6.22
N THR A 11 12.27 0.54 -7.14
CA THR A 11 12.47 1.58 -8.14
C THR A 11 11.46 1.41 -9.29
N PRO A 12 10.89 2.50 -9.82
CA PRO A 12 9.97 2.44 -10.95
C PRO A 12 10.69 2.18 -12.29
N LYS A 13 9.92 1.88 -13.33
CA LYS A 13 10.41 1.84 -14.71
C LYS A 13 10.82 3.25 -15.17
N LYS A 14 11.91 3.35 -15.95
CA LYS A 14 12.25 4.56 -16.73
C LYS A 14 11.01 5.05 -17.49
N PRO A 15 10.71 6.36 -17.57
CA PRO A 15 11.58 7.52 -17.30
C PRO A 15 11.56 8.03 -15.84
N ASN A 16 10.73 7.44 -14.98
CA ASN A 16 10.53 7.94 -13.63
C ASN A 16 11.65 7.50 -12.68
N SER A 17 11.91 8.29 -11.63
CA SER A 17 12.78 7.95 -10.51
C SER A 17 12.04 8.21 -9.19
N ALA A 18 12.09 7.26 -8.26
CA ALA A 18 11.54 7.36 -6.90
C ALA A 18 11.83 6.06 -6.14
N LEU A 19 11.73 6.11 -4.80
CA LEU A 19 11.61 4.90 -3.98
C LEU A 19 10.12 4.66 -3.68
N ARG A 20 9.51 3.72 -4.40
CA ARG A 20 8.11 3.37 -4.20
C ARG A 20 7.99 2.36 -3.06
N LYS A 21 7.13 2.66 -2.08
CA LYS A 21 6.87 1.80 -0.92
C LYS A 21 5.92 0.67 -1.31
N ILE A 22 6.35 -0.57 -1.15
CA ILE A 22 5.60 -1.77 -1.51
C ILE A 22 5.59 -2.77 -0.37
N THR A 23 4.60 -3.65 -0.36
CA THR A 23 4.58 -4.81 0.54
C THR A 23 4.13 -6.07 -0.19
N ARG A 24 4.82 -7.18 0.11
CA ARG A 24 4.43 -8.52 -0.31
C ARG A 24 3.37 -9.01 0.66
N VAL A 25 2.19 -9.35 0.16
CA VAL A 25 1.04 -9.75 0.98
C VAL A 25 0.63 -11.17 0.62
N ARG A 26 0.48 -12.03 1.63
CA ARG A 26 -0.23 -13.31 1.49
C ARG A 26 -1.71 -13.05 1.73
N LEU A 27 -2.51 -13.18 0.68
CA LEU A 27 -3.96 -13.05 0.78
C LEU A 27 -4.55 -14.27 1.50
N SER A 28 -5.73 -14.07 2.08
CA SER A 28 -6.54 -15.14 2.68
C SER A 28 -6.83 -16.32 1.72
N ASN A 29 -6.78 -16.10 0.41
CA ASN A 29 -6.93 -17.15 -0.61
C ASN A 29 -5.62 -17.89 -0.92
N GLY A 30 -4.57 -17.73 -0.10
CA GLY A 30 -3.27 -18.38 -0.26
C GLY A 30 -2.35 -17.75 -1.31
N LYS A 31 -2.84 -16.84 -2.16
CA LYS A 31 -2.02 -16.20 -3.20
C LYS A 31 -1.14 -15.11 -2.61
N GLU A 32 0.10 -15.07 -3.07
CA GLU A 32 1.03 -13.99 -2.73
C GLU A 32 1.05 -12.93 -3.81
N VAL A 33 0.84 -11.69 -3.39
CA VAL A 33 0.73 -10.55 -4.30
C VAL A 33 1.58 -9.40 -3.81
N THR A 34 2.20 -8.68 -4.75
CA THR A 34 2.91 -7.44 -4.44
C THR A 34 1.92 -6.29 -4.53
N THR A 35 1.80 -5.53 -3.44
CA THR A 35 0.86 -4.43 -3.30
C THR A 35 1.61 -3.12 -3.07
N TYR A 36 1.06 -2.04 -3.60
CA TYR A 36 1.57 -0.69 -3.39
C TYR A 36 0.98 -0.07 -2.14
N ILE A 37 1.79 0.64 -1.36
CA ILE A 37 1.34 1.40 -0.19
C ILE A 37 1.15 2.86 -0.62
N PRO A 38 -0.09 3.36 -0.74
CA PRO A 38 -0.33 4.71 -1.21
C PRO A 38 -0.17 5.76 -0.10
N GLY A 39 0.22 6.97 -0.48
CA GLY A 39 0.33 8.12 0.42
C GLY A 39 1.73 8.31 0.99
N GLU A 40 1.85 9.32 1.85
CA GLU A 40 3.07 9.67 2.57
C GLU A 40 3.11 8.91 3.90
N GLY A 41 4.28 8.36 4.24
CA GLY A 41 4.45 7.54 5.46
C GLY A 41 3.62 6.25 5.48
N HIS A 42 4.08 5.26 6.24
CA HIS A 42 3.27 4.12 6.68
C HIS A 42 3.92 3.49 7.91
N THR A 43 3.11 2.80 8.71
CA THR A 43 3.51 2.09 9.92
C THR A 43 3.51 0.57 9.74
N LEU A 44 3.20 0.07 8.54
CA LEU A 44 3.13 -1.35 8.24
C LEU A 44 4.48 -2.05 8.46
N GLN A 45 4.41 -3.20 9.12
CA GLN A 45 5.53 -4.08 9.42
C GLN A 45 5.25 -5.47 8.85
N GLU A 46 6.17 -6.41 9.08
CA GLU A 46 5.89 -7.82 8.86
C GLU A 46 4.74 -8.27 9.78
N HIS A 47 3.93 -9.20 9.30
CA HIS A 47 2.72 -9.72 9.96
C HIS A 47 1.54 -8.73 10.12
N SER A 48 1.69 -7.45 9.75
CA SER A 48 0.56 -6.53 9.74
C SER A 48 -0.57 -7.02 8.83
N ILE A 49 -1.81 -6.89 9.29
CA ILE A 49 -3.01 -7.30 8.58
C ILE A 49 -3.51 -6.12 7.76
N VAL A 50 -3.64 -6.33 6.44
CA VAL A 50 -4.03 -5.28 5.50
C VAL A 50 -5.23 -5.67 4.66
N LEU A 51 -5.98 -4.64 4.27
CA LEU A 51 -6.99 -4.75 3.22
C LEU A 51 -6.37 -4.31 1.89
N VAL A 52 -6.58 -5.13 0.85
CA VAL A 52 -6.01 -4.92 -0.48
C VAL A 52 -7.15 -4.69 -1.46
N ARG A 53 -7.01 -3.71 -2.33
CA ARG A 53 -7.92 -3.43 -3.44
C ARG A 53 -7.21 -3.54 -4.79
N GLY A 54 -8.00 -3.72 -5.85
CA GLY A 54 -7.52 -3.62 -7.22
C GLY A 54 -7.03 -2.20 -7.54
N GLY A 55 -5.94 -2.09 -8.30
CA GLY A 55 -5.40 -0.80 -8.72
C GLY A 55 -3.98 -0.94 -9.25
N ARG A 56 -3.82 -0.90 -10.57
CA ARG A 56 -2.50 -1.00 -11.20
C ARG A 56 -1.70 0.28 -10.95
N VAL A 57 -0.47 0.11 -10.46
CA VAL A 57 0.52 1.19 -10.43
C VAL A 57 1.30 1.13 -11.74
N ARG A 58 1.03 2.08 -12.65
CA ARG A 58 1.58 2.08 -14.01
C ARG A 58 3.11 2.05 -14.03
N ASP A 59 3.73 2.72 -13.06
CA ASP A 59 5.18 2.88 -12.96
C ASP A 59 5.92 1.62 -12.52
N LEU A 60 5.25 0.71 -11.79
CA LEU A 60 5.88 -0.46 -11.19
C LEU A 60 5.46 -1.72 -11.94
N PRO A 61 6.39 -2.46 -12.57
CA PRO A 61 6.06 -3.71 -13.23
C PRO A 61 5.57 -4.74 -12.19
N GLY A 62 4.50 -5.45 -12.52
CA GLY A 62 3.94 -6.51 -11.65
C GLY A 62 3.10 -6.04 -10.45
N VAL A 63 3.02 -4.73 -10.16
CA VAL A 63 2.23 -4.21 -9.03
C VAL A 63 0.83 -3.80 -9.50
N ARG A 64 -0.13 -4.71 -9.29
CA ARG A 64 -1.53 -4.57 -9.76
C ARG A 64 -2.54 -4.23 -8.66
N TYR A 65 -2.07 -4.14 -7.42
CA TYR A 65 -2.89 -3.98 -6.24
C TYR A 65 -2.39 -2.85 -5.35
N GLN A 66 -3.29 -2.27 -4.57
CA GLN A 66 -2.98 -1.21 -3.60
C GLN A 66 -3.53 -1.58 -2.23
N VAL A 67 -2.81 -1.20 -1.18
CA VAL A 67 -3.31 -1.25 0.20
C VAL A 67 -4.37 -0.17 0.39
N VAL A 68 -5.47 -0.51 1.05
CA VAL A 68 -6.48 0.43 1.51
C VAL A 68 -5.99 1.07 2.81
N ARG A 69 -5.88 2.40 2.84
CA ARG A 69 -5.46 3.15 4.03
C ARG A 69 -6.65 3.41 4.95
N GLY A 70 -6.39 3.47 6.25
CA GLY A 70 -7.40 3.69 7.29
C GLY A 70 -8.25 2.45 7.61
N ALA A 71 -7.75 1.26 7.30
CA ALA A 71 -8.44 0.00 7.55
C ALA A 71 -7.46 -1.05 8.12
N LEU A 72 -7.92 -1.80 9.14
CA LEU A 72 -7.10 -2.76 9.88
C LEU A 72 -5.82 -2.07 10.42
N ASP A 73 -4.65 -2.70 10.25
CA ASP A 73 -3.38 -2.16 10.77
C ASP A 73 -2.81 -1.05 9.85
N SER A 74 -3.42 -0.81 8.69
CA SER A 74 -3.02 0.30 7.81
C SER A 74 -3.63 1.61 8.27
N LEU A 75 -2.85 2.38 9.03
CA LEU A 75 -3.27 3.71 9.49
C LEU A 75 -3.44 4.71 8.34
N GLY A 76 -4.28 5.72 8.59
CA GLY A 76 -4.48 6.84 7.69
C GLY A 76 -3.19 7.63 7.45
N VAL A 77 -3.17 8.47 6.41
CA VAL A 77 -2.07 9.40 6.18
C VAL A 77 -2.24 10.62 7.09
N GLU A 78 -1.23 10.92 7.90
CA GLU A 78 -1.22 12.06 8.80
C GLU A 78 -1.24 13.40 8.05
N GLY A 79 -1.88 14.42 8.64
CA GLY A 79 -1.93 15.77 8.06
C GLY A 79 -2.67 15.92 6.73
N ARG A 80 -3.33 14.87 6.22
CA ARG A 80 -4.00 14.92 4.92
C ARG A 80 -5.28 15.77 4.98
N LYS A 81 -5.26 16.95 4.34
CA LYS A 81 -6.42 17.87 4.25
C LYS A 81 -7.33 17.61 3.05
N GLN A 82 -6.77 17.15 1.92
CA GLN A 82 -7.50 16.91 0.66
C GLN A 82 -7.55 15.43 0.28
N SER A 83 -8.63 15.00 -0.40
CA SER A 83 -8.86 13.60 -0.79
C SER A 83 -8.78 12.60 0.38
N ARG A 84 -9.25 13.02 1.55
CA ARG A 84 -9.08 12.30 2.83
C ARG A 84 -9.59 10.87 2.82
N SER A 85 -10.74 10.64 2.19
CA SER A 85 -11.37 9.32 2.07
C SER A 85 -10.50 8.29 1.33
N ARG A 86 -9.65 8.73 0.40
CA ARG A 86 -8.72 7.83 -0.32
C ARG A 86 -7.56 7.35 0.53
N TYR A 87 -7.20 8.10 1.57
CA TYR A 87 -6.03 7.87 2.39
C TYR A 87 -6.37 7.59 3.86
N GLY A 88 -7.64 7.32 4.18
CA GLY A 88 -8.06 6.95 5.53
C GLY A 88 -7.93 8.06 6.57
N ALA A 89 -7.89 9.33 6.15
CA ALA A 89 -7.84 10.47 7.07
C ALA A 89 -9.27 10.89 7.47
N LYS A 90 -9.51 11.14 8.76
CA LYS A 90 -10.78 11.67 9.27
C LYS A 90 -10.91 13.17 8.99
N LYS A 91 -12.13 13.69 9.08
CA LYS A 91 -12.35 15.13 9.04
C LYS A 91 -11.84 15.75 10.34
N SER A 92 -10.74 16.49 10.23
CA SER A 92 -10.36 17.53 11.19
C SER A 92 -11.36 18.66 11.17
#